data_AF-A0A7V9HN15-F1
#
_entry.id   AF-A0A7V9HN15-F1
#
_cell.length_a   1.000
_cell.length_b   1.000
_cell.length_c   1.000
_cell.angle_alpha   90.00
_cell.angle_beta   90.00
_cell.angle_gamma   90.00
#
_symmetry.space_group_name_H-M   'P 1'
#
loop_
_entity.id
_entity.type
_entity.pdbx_description
1 polymer ?
#
loop_
_entity_poly.entity_id
_entity_poly.type
_entity_poly.pdbx_seq_one_letter_code
_entity_poly.pdbx_strand_id
1 'polypeptide(L)'
;MTNGPGNRPTYDQWSSILDEGSFEEVYDALETVVAHLEDAHLPLADALACYELGMRLAARCDRYLQEAELRISRLDEDTARAAADDDPLADDFEQSRL
;
A
#
# COMPACT_ATOMS: atom_id res chain seq x y z
N MET A 1 7.24 21.77 -22.44
CA MET A 1 6.30 21.57 -21.32
C MET A 1 6.97 22.15 -20.10
N THR A 2 6.73 23.43 -19.86
CA THR A 2 7.45 24.23 -18.86
C THR A 2 6.76 24.04 -17.51
N ASN A 3 7.33 23.22 -16.63
CA ASN A 3 6.96 23.23 -15.22
C ASN A 3 7.33 24.61 -14.65
N GLY A 4 6.33 25.47 -14.51
CA GLY A 4 6.48 26.81 -13.93
C GLY A 4 6.73 26.74 -12.41
N PRO A 5 7.31 27.80 -11.82
CA PRO A 5 7.57 27.87 -10.38
C PRO A 5 6.24 28.10 -9.64
N GLY A 6 5.54 27.03 -9.27
CA GLY A 6 4.21 27.19 -8.66
C GLY A 6 3.61 25.97 -7.95
N ASN A 7 4.30 24.82 -7.91
CA ASN A 7 3.82 23.65 -7.17
C ASN A 7 4.95 23.15 -6.27
N ARG A 8 5.24 23.88 -5.19
CA ARG A 8 6.07 23.35 -4.09
C ARG A 8 5.06 22.81 -3.08
N PRO A 9 4.81 21.49 -3.02
CA PRO A 9 4.00 20.94 -1.95
C PRO A 9 4.60 21.37 -0.62
N THR A 10 3.75 21.85 0.28
CA THR A 10 4.20 22.15 1.64
C THR A 10 4.40 20.82 2.36
N TYR A 11 5.42 20.75 3.23
CA TYR A 11 5.67 19.57 4.08
C TYR A 11 4.39 19.10 4.81
N ASP A 12 3.59 20.07 5.26
CA ASP A 12 2.30 19.84 5.92
C ASP A 12 1.31 19.08 5.03
N GLN A 13 1.28 19.37 3.73
CA GLN A 13 0.37 18.69 2.80
C GLN A 13 0.71 17.20 2.67
N TRP A 14 2.00 16.87 2.51
CA TRP A 14 2.43 15.47 2.45
C TRP A 14 2.22 14.74 3.78
N SER A 15 2.38 15.43 4.91
CA SER A 15 2.06 14.86 6.21
C SER A 15 0.57 14.51 6.32
N SER A 16 -0.32 15.37 5.85
CA SER A 16 -1.76 15.07 5.83
C SER A 16 -2.09 13.90 4.91
N ILE A 17 -1.50 13.85 3.72
CA ILE A 17 -1.69 12.74 2.77
C ILE A 17 -1.18 11.42 3.36
N LEU A 18 -0.05 11.44 4.06
CA LEU A 18 0.48 10.25 4.73
C LEU A 18 -0.52 9.65 5.74
N ASP A 19 -1.19 10.50 6.51
CA ASP A 19 -2.07 10.07 7.58
C ASP A 19 -3.47 9.66 7.05
N GLU A 20 -4.03 10.43 6.11
CA GLU A 20 -5.44 10.32 5.69
C GLU A 20 -5.65 9.93 4.21
N GLY A 21 -4.59 9.95 3.39
CA GLY A 21 -4.70 9.73 1.94
C GLY A 21 -4.94 8.29 1.51
N SER A 22 -5.55 8.13 0.34
CA SER A 22 -5.70 6.83 -0.35
C SER A 22 -4.34 6.27 -0.81
N PHE A 23 -4.31 5.01 -1.25
CA PHE A 23 -3.09 4.41 -1.80
C PHE A 23 -2.52 5.25 -2.95
N GLU A 24 -3.37 5.67 -3.90
CA GLU A 24 -2.96 6.47 -5.05
C GLU A 24 -2.41 7.84 -4.63
N GLU A 25 -3.06 8.50 -3.66
CA GLU A 25 -2.61 9.80 -3.16
C GLU A 25 -1.27 9.70 -2.42
N VAL A 26 -1.10 8.68 -1.58
CA VAL A 26 0.16 8.41 -0.86
C VAL A 26 1.28 8.06 -1.85
N TYR A 27 0.97 7.30 -2.90
CA TYR A 27 1.92 6.94 -3.94
C TYR A 27 2.36 8.15 -4.79
N ASP A 28 1.43 8.99 -5.22
CA ASP A 28 1.72 10.23 -5.95
C ASP A 28 2.53 11.23 -5.09
N ALA A 29 2.20 11.32 -3.79
CA ALA A 29 2.99 12.09 -2.84
C ALA A 29 4.42 11.55 -2.73
N LEU A 30 4.61 10.22 -2.69
CA LEU A 30 5.94 9.60 -2.65
C LEU A 30 6.76 9.94 -3.91
N GLU A 31 6.18 9.80 -5.10
CA GLU A 31 6.85 10.16 -6.36
C GLU A 31 7.26 11.64 -6.37
N THR A 32 6.38 12.51 -5.88
CA THR A 32 6.66 13.95 -5.80
C THR A 32 7.78 14.26 -4.80
N VAL A 33 7.81 13.59 -3.64
CA VAL A 33 8.88 13.72 -2.64
C VAL A 33 10.22 13.25 -3.21
N VAL A 34 10.25 12.12 -3.91
CA VAL A 34 11.47 11.61 -4.56
C VAL A 34 11.96 12.59 -5.63
N ALA A 35 11.07 13.10 -6.47
CA ALA A 35 11.43 14.11 -7.47
C ALA A 35 11.99 15.40 -6.84
N HIS A 36 11.52 15.78 -5.64
CA HIS A 36 12.08 16.91 -4.90
C HIS A 36 13.46 16.60 -4.30
N LEU A 37 13.71 15.38 -3.84
CA LEU A 37 15.03 14.95 -3.35
C LEU A 37 16.08 14.93 -4.47
N GLU A 38 15.67 14.73 -5.72
CA GLU A 38 16.55 14.77 -6.89
C GLU A 38 16.91 16.19 -7.34
N ASP A 39 16.27 17.23 -6.79
CA ASP A 39 16.62 18.63 -7.08
C ASP A 39 17.94 19.01 -6.38
N ALA A 40 18.96 19.34 -7.20
CA ALA A 40 20.30 19.70 -6.76
C ALA A 40 20.36 20.97 -5.86
N HIS A 41 19.30 21.76 -5.80
CA HIS A 41 19.25 23.01 -5.01
C HIS A 41 18.55 22.88 -3.66
N LEU A 42 18.20 21.67 -3.23
CA LEU A 42 17.51 21.45 -1.95
C LEU A 42 18.46 21.67 -0.76
N PRO A 43 18.13 22.55 0.21
CA PRO A 43 18.89 22.70 1.44
C PRO A 43 18.97 21.38 2.22
N LEU A 44 20.09 21.13 2.92
CA LEU A 44 20.32 19.88 3.65
C LEU A 44 19.19 19.55 4.65
N ALA A 45 18.67 20.56 5.37
CA ALA A 45 17.59 20.38 6.32
C ALA A 45 16.30 19.90 5.63
N ASP A 46 15.98 20.48 4.48
CA ASP A 46 14.80 20.13 3.69
C ASP A 46 14.97 18.75 3.04
N ALA A 47 16.18 18.42 2.59
CA ALA A 47 16.51 17.11 2.05
C ALA A 47 16.35 16.01 3.10
N LEU A 48 16.78 16.25 4.35
CA LEU A 48 16.59 15.30 5.44
C LEU A 48 15.09 15.10 5.74
N ALA A 49 14.33 16.19 5.81
CA ALA A 49 12.90 16.15 6.07
C ALA A 49 12.12 15.42 4.96
N CYS A 50 12.45 15.68 3.68
CA CYS A 50 11.88 14.98 2.54
C CYS A 50 12.24 13.49 2.55
N TYR A 51 13.47 13.14 2.92
CA TYR A 51 13.89 11.74 3.04
C TYR A 51 13.09 10.99 4.12
N GLU A 52 12.94 11.57 5.31
CA GLU A 52 12.14 10.98 6.39
C GLU A 52 10.67 10.81 5.99
N LEU A 53 10.07 11.83 5.35
CA LEU A 53 8.71 11.74 4.82
C LEU A 53 8.60 10.65 3.75
N GLY A 54 9.54 10.58 2.81
CA GLY A 54 9.58 9.58 1.74
C GLY A 54 9.61 8.16 2.30
N MET A 55 10.41 7.90 3.35
CA MET A 55 10.41 6.61 4.02
C MET A 55 9.06 6.28 4.65
N ARG A 56 8.40 7.25 5.28
CA ARG A 56 7.08 7.06 5.90
C ARG A 56 5.99 6.79 4.86
N LEU A 57 6.00 7.53 3.76
CA LEU A 57 5.07 7.34 2.63
C LEU A 57 5.26 5.94 2.00
N ALA A 58 6.50 5.52 1.77
CA ALA A 58 6.81 4.18 1.28
C ALA A 58 6.29 3.07 2.21
N ALA A 59 6.52 3.22 3.53
CA ALA A 59 6.00 2.30 4.52
C ALA A 59 4.45 2.26 4.56
N ARG A 60 3.80 3.39 4.30
CA ARG A 60 2.34 3.47 4.21
C ARG A 60 1.80 2.74 2.98
N CYS A 61 2.44 2.89 1.82
CA CYS A 61 2.12 2.13 0.62
C CYS A 61 2.26 0.62 0.85
N ASP A 62 3.35 0.18 1.47
CA ASP A 62 3.58 -1.22 1.77
C ASP A 62 2.48 -1.81 2.67
N ARG A 63 2.04 -1.05 3.69
CA ARG A 63 0.91 -1.45 4.54
C ARG A 63 -0.40 -1.62 3.76
N TYR A 64 -0.68 -0.75 2.79
CA TYR A 64 -1.87 -0.88 1.95
C TYR A 64 -1.84 -2.17 1.12
N LEU A 65 -0.68 -2.50 0.55
CA LEU A 65 -0.50 -3.73 -0.21
C LEU A 65 -0.64 -4.98 0.67
N GLN A 66 -0.04 -4.97 1.86
CA GLN A 66 -0.18 -6.07 2.83
C GLN A 66 -1.64 -6.28 3.27
N GLU A 67 -2.39 -5.20 3.50
CA GLU A 67 -3.81 -5.29 3.86
C GLU A 67 -4.65 -5.87 2.70
N ALA A 68 -4.36 -5.45 1.47
CA ALA A 68 -5.01 -6.00 0.28
C ALA A 68 -4.71 -7.49 0.12
N GLU A 69 -3.44 -7.90 0.26
CA GLU A 69 -3.02 -9.30 0.19
C GLU A 69 -3.71 -10.16 1.25
N LEU A 70 -3.75 -9.69 2.50
CA LEU A 70 -4.43 -10.38 3.60
C LEU A 70 -5.92 -10.57 3.31
N ARG A 71 -6.57 -9.56 2.71
CA ARG A 71 -7.98 -9.62 2.35
C ARG A 71 -8.25 -10.63 1.24
N ILE A 72 -7.37 -10.70 0.25
CA ILE A 72 -7.45 -11.70 -0.83
C ILE A 72 -7.26 -13.12 -0.26
N SER A 73 -6.23 -13.33 0.55
CA SER A 73 -5.95 -14.64 1.17
C SER A 73 -7.15 -15.17 1.97
N ARG A 74 -7.84 -14.30 2.72
CA ARG A 74 -9.04 -14.69 3.47
C ARG A 74 -10.21 -15.09 2.57
N LEU A 75 -10.42 -14.37 1.47
CA LEU A 75 -11.47 -14.70 0.51
C LEU A 75 -11.21 -16.05 -0.17
N ASP A 76 -9.95 -16.36 -0.49
CA ASP A 76 -9.56 -17.64 -1.05
C ASP A 76 -9.79 -18.79 -0.05
N GLU A 77 -9.41 -18.61 1.21
CA GLU A 77 -9.68 -19.59 2.28
C GLU A 77 -11.19 -19.84 2.49
N ASP A 78 -12.00 -18.77 2.53
CA ASP A 78 -13.46 -18.90 2.67
C ASP A 78 -14.10 -19.58 1.46
N THR A 79 -13.62 -19.27 0.25
CA THR A 79 -14.08 -19.92 -0.99
C THR A 79 -13.69 -21.40 -1.00
N ALA A 80 -12.48 -21.75 -0.58
CA ALA A 80 -12.02 -23.13 -0.50
C ALA A 80 -12.84 -23.94 0.53
N ARG A 81 -13.16 -23.34 1.68
CA ARG A 81 -14.02 -23.97 2.69
C ARG A 81 -15.44 -24.19 2.18
N ALA A 82 -16.04 -23.20 1.53
CA ALA A 82 -17.38 -23.34 0.94
C ALA A 82 -17.45 -24.45 -0.12
N ALA A 83 -16.37 -24.67 -0.89
CA ALA A 83 -16.28 -25.77 -1.84
C ALA A 83 -16.10 -27.14 -1.18
N ALA A 84 -15.46 -27.21 -0.01
CA ALA A 84 -15.29 -28.45 0.75
C ALA A 84 -16.58 -28.88 1.49
N ASP A 85 -17.39 -27.92 1.93
CA ASP A 85 -18.67 -28.18 2.63
C ASP A 85 -19.78 -28.68 1.68
N ASP A 86 -19.62 -28.54 0.36
CA ASP A 86 -20.59 -28.95 -0.67
C ASP A 86 -20.28 -30.33 -1.30
N ASP A 87 -19.26 -31.07 -0.82
CA ASP A 87 -18.96 -32.43 -1.31
C ASP A 87 -19.91 -33.48 -0.67
N PRO A 88 -20.92 -34.00 -1.39
CA PRO A 88 -21.91 -34.93 -0.83
C PRO A 88 -21.37 -36.37 -0.69
N LEU A 89 -20.10 -36.63 -1.07
CA LEU A 89 -19.50 -37.97 -1.16
C LEU A 89 -18.38 -38.23 -0.14
N ALA A 90 -18.11 -37.30 0.78
CA ALA A 90 -17.09 -37.49 1.81
C ALA A 90 -17.45 -38.56 2.87
N ASP A 91 -18.72 -38.99 2.95
CA ASP A 91 -19.22 -39.85 4.05
C ASP A 91 -19.33 -41.36 3.71
N ASP A 92 -19.10 -41.78 2.46
CA ASP A 92 -19.37 -43.18 2.03
C ASP A 92 -18.16 -44.13 2.14
N PHE A 93 -16.94 -43.63 2.37
CA PHE A 93 -15.71 -44.44 2.28
C PHE A 93 -15.30 -45.18 3.57
N GLU A 94 -15.92 -44.91 4.73
CA GLU A 94 -15.52 -45.54 6.01
C GLU A 94 -16.29 -46.83 6.36
N GLN A 95 -17.40 -47.17 5.69
CA GLN A 95 -18.25 -48.32 6.08
C GLN A 95 -17.95 -49.66 5.37
N SER A 96 -17.16 -49.67 4.29
CA SER A 96 -16.83 -50.92 3.55
C SER A 96 -15.61 -51.69 4.07
N ARG A 97 -15.07 -51.31 5.24
CA ARG A 97 -13.97 -52.03 5.90
C ARG A 97 -14.42 -52.68 7.20
N LEU A 98 -15.46 -53.52 7.12
CA LEU A 98 -15.78 -54.50 8.16
C LEU A 98 -16.04 -55.88 7.53
#